data_AF-A0A222MZY9-F1
#
_entry.id   AF-A0A222MZY9-F1
#
_cell.length_a   1.000
_cell.length_b   1.000
_cell.length_c   1.000
_cell.angle_alpha   90.00
_cell.angle_beta   90.00
_cell.angle_gamma   90.00
#
_symmetry.space_group_name_H-M   'P 1'
#
loop_
_entity.id
_entity.type
_entity.pdbx_description
1 polymer ?
#
loop_
_entity_poly.entity_id
_entity_poly.type
_entity_poly.pdbx_seq_one_letter_code
_entity_poly.pdbx_strand_id
1 'polypeptide(L)'
;MRTSFLYDNALNHENIIKDSKTLKPHYLNTILQKSEKYLKETFNPKQYKEFLESIKHIYSFDSTKDIVKAFEKSYYDFVKEYYQKSYAYDEALETFLDSKEINPKTHKDSTQKIIWGDCLKALKAMKSESIGAMVTSPPYYNAREYAQYKNLQEYLDFMEEVLKECYRVLDNHRVFVFNVGDVFDNDNLFSTSTWGKRRLPLGAYFITLFEKVGFTFVDDIIWDKGQVQSQRHKNGDKPYPYYQYPMNCYEHILIFHKHRLDSTRYPCPVCGCLQVNGNAYTERGLKSWECKNLDCFERSAANRGKRFSAKTYFTQNEGFNKGSEIEKDFIYAWRRDIKAINPVIKINAKGQNILGHTAPFPKEIPEFAVKMFSYKGERVLDPFAGIGTSVKVASELGRIGIGIERDKKLKENVYRFLGSKENLGEYKL
;
A
#
# COMPACT_ATOMS: atom_id res chain seq x y z
N MET A 1 -1.23 -55.82 54.76
CA MET A 1 0.05 -55.64 54.03
C MET A 1 -0.08 -54.45 53.09
N ARG A 2 0.73 -53.40 53.32
CA ARG A 2 1.46 -52.52 52.36
C ARG A 2 0.82 -52.22 50.97
N THR A 3 0.81 -51.03 50.36
CA THR A 3 1.41 -49.68 50.58
C THR A 3 0.96 -48.73 49.44
N SER A 4 0.74 -47.45 49.77
CA SER A 4 0.97 -46.16 49.03
C SER A 4 0.95 -46.06 47.50
N PHE A 5 0.26 -45.03 46.95
CA PHE A 5 0.82 -43.68 46.71
C PHE A 5 -0.26 -42.64 46.32
N LEU A 6 -0.22 -41.50 47.02
CA LEU A 6 -0.91 -40.23 46.76
C LEU A 6 -0.22 -39.46 45.62
N TYR A 7 -0.94 -38.59 44.91
CA TYR A 7 -0.68 -37.12 44.92
C TYR A 7 -1.75 -36.36 44.12
N ASP A 8 -2.55 -35.59 44.86
CA ASP A 8 -3.35 -34.46 44.41
C ASP A 8 -2.47 -33.36 43.80
N ASN A 9 -2.98 -32.67 42.78
CA ASN A 9 -2.68 -31.25 42.51
C ASN A 9 -3.72 -30.65 41.57
N ALA A 10 -4.92 -30.42 42.11
CA ALA A 10 -5.80 -29.37 41.63
C ALA A 10 -5.09 -28.03 41.90
N LEU A 11 -4.63 -27.37 40.84
CA LEU A 11 -3.95 -26.08 40.95
C LEU A 11 -4.93 -25.02 41.51
N ASN A 12 -4.65 -24.68 42.77
CA ASN A 12 -5.18 -23.56 43.52
C ASN A 12 -5.27 -22.27 42.69
N HIS A 13 -6.48 -21.92 42.23
CA HIS A 13 -6.81 -20.58 41.76
C HIS A 13 -7.19 -19.60 42.90
N GLU A 14 -7.18 -20.05 44.16
CA GLU A 14 -7.65 -19.24 45.30
C GLU A 14 -6.53 -18.72 46.23
N ASN A 15 -5.25 -19.07 46.02
CA ASN A 15 -4.16 -18.70 46.95
C ASN A 15 -3.16 -17.66 46.41
N ILE A 16 -3.51 -16.88 45.38
CA ILE A 16 -2.77 -15.66 44.98
C ILE A 16 -3.49 -14.37 45.45
N ILE A 17 -4.61 -14.50 46.19
CA ILE A 17 -5.42 -13.36 46.65
C ILE A 17 -5.42 -13.28 48.17
N LYS A 18 -4.26 -13.24 48.82
CA LYS A 18 -4.20 -12.88 50.25
C LYS A 18 -3.10 -11.91 50.69
N ASP A 19 -2.29 -11.35 49.78
CA ASP A 19 -1.26 -10.35 50.15
C ASP A 19 -1.09 -9.19 49.14
N SER A 20 -2.17 -8.54 48.72
CA SER A 20 -2.04 -7.25 48.01
C SER A 20 -3.25 -6.32 48.17
N LYS A 21 -3.53 -5.87 49.41
CA LYS A 21 -4.28 -4.62 49.60
C LYS A 21 -3.38 -3.46 49.19
N THR A 22 -3.27 -3.16 47.89
CA THR A 22 -2.94 -1.85 47.26
C THR A 22 -2.37 -1.92 45.82
N LEU A 23 -2.35 -3.07 45.12
CA LEU A 23 -2.12 -3.04 43.67
C LEU A 23 -3.43 -2.88 42.91
N LYS A 24 -3.59 -1.76 42.18
CA LYS A 24 -4.62 -1.67 41.14
C LYS A 24 -4.41 -2.84 40.17
N PRO A 25 -5.47 -3.57 39.78
CA PRO A 25 -5.34 -4.64 38.80
C PRO A 25 -4.80 -4.06 37.49
N HIS A 26 -3.82 -4.75 36.88
CA HIS A 26 -3.20 -4.34 35.61
C HIS A 26 -4.28 -4.11 34.55
N TYR A 27 -4.25 -2.96 33.85
CA TYR A 27 -5.36 -2.53 32.99
C TYR A 27 -5.65 -3.49 31.83
N LEU A 28 -4.66 -4.26 31.37
CA LEU A 28 -4.87 -5.33 30.39
C LEU A 28 -5.93 -6.35 30.84
N ASN A 29 -6.00 -6.67 32.13
CA ASN A 29 -7.04 -7.56 32.67
C ASN A 29 -8.43 -6.97 32.47
N THR A 30 -8.58 -5.66 32.64
CA THR A 30 -9.84 -4.94 32.36
C THR A 30 -10.20 -5.00 30.87
N ILE A 31 -9.21 -4.81 29.99
CA ILE A 31 -9.42 -4.95 28.53
C ILE A 31 -9.92 -6.35 28.20
N LEU A 32 -9.23 -7.39 28.69
CA LEU A 32 -9.55 -8.79 28.41
C LEU A 32 -10.92 -9.17 28.96
N GLN A 33 -11.21 -8.82 30.21
CA GLN A 33 -12.51 -9.10 30.83
C GLN A 33 -13.67 -8.47 30.05
N LYS A 34 -13.55 -7.19 29.66
CA LYS A 34 -14.60 -6.49 28.88
C LYS A 34 -14.67 -6.93 27.41
N SER A 35 -13.64 -7.61 26.91
CA SER A 35 -13.51 -8.00 25.50
C SER A 35 -13.70 -9.50 25.25
N GLU A 36 -13.72 -10.33 26.30
CA GLU A 36 -13.67 -11.79 26.20
C GLU A 36 -14.71 -12.37 25.25
N LYS A 37 -15.99 -11.98 25.41
CA LYS A 37 -17.08 -12.40 24.54
C LYS A 37 -16.76 -12.13 23.06
N TYR A 38 -16.33 -10.91 22.76
CA TYR A 38 -16.06 -10.47 21.39
C TYR A 38 -14.81 -11.11 20.79
N LEU A 39 -13.79 -11.35 21.62
CA LEU A 39 -12.60 -12.09 21.21
C LEU A 39 -12.94 -13.52 20.83
N LYS A 40 -13.80 -14.20 21.60
CA LYS A 40 -14.29 -15.56 21.29
C LYS A 40 -15.24 -15.62 20.09
N GLU A 41 -15.95 -14.52 19.78
CA GLU A 41 -16.74 -14.39 18.56
C GLU A 41 -15.85 -14.15 17.32
N THR A 42 -14.72 -13.45 17.49
CA THR A 42 -13.82 -13.08 16.38
C THR A 42 -12.80 -14.18 16.06
N PHE A 43 -12.29 -14.85 17.09
CA PHE A 43 -11.23 -15.85 16.98
C PHE A 43 -11.74 -17.23 17.37
N ASN A 44 -11.41 -18.24 16.56
CA ASN A 44 -11.66 -19.62 16.93
C ASN A 44 -10.82 -20.02 18.17
N PRO A 45 -11.10 -21.16 18.84
CA PRO A 45 -10.42 -21.51 20.10
C PRO A 45 -8.89 -21.60 20.01
N LYS A 46 -8.34 -22.00 18.87
CA LYS A 46 -6.88 -22.04 18.64
C LYS A 46 -6.33 -20.62 18.50
N GLN A 47 -6.98 -19.81 17.67
CA GLN A 47 -6.60 -18.41 17.44
C GLN A 47 -6.68 -17.57 18.73
N TYR A 48 -7.72 -17.78 19.53
CA TYR A 48 -7.86 -17.09 20.80
C TYR A 48 -6.69 -17.37 21.76
N LYS A 49 -6.23 -18.63 21.84
CA LYS A 49 -5.06 -18.99 22.65
C LYS A 49 -3.78 -18.36 22.11
N GLU A 50 -3.53 -18.46 20.80
CA GLU A 50 -2.37 -17.83 20.15
C GLU A 50 -2.36 -16.30 20.38
N PHE A 51 -3.53 -15.65 20.34
CA PHE A 51 -3.67 -14.23 20.62
C PHE A 51 -3.26 -13.89 22.05
N LEU A 52 -3.79 -14.62 23.04
CA LEU A 52 -3.49 -14.39 24.46
C LEU A 52 -1.99 -14.55 24.76
N GLU A 53 -1.32 -15.51 24.11
CA GLU A 53 0.14 -15.65 24.21
C GLU A 53 0.87 -14.45 23.60
N SER A 54 0.44 -13.98 22.42
CA SER A 54 1.09 -12.86 21.73
C SER A 54 1.09 -11.55 22.54
N ILE A 55 0.10 -11.33 23.40
CA ILE A 55 -0.06 -10.11 24.19
C ILE A 55 0.55 -10.17 25.60
N LYS A 56 1.16 -11.29 26.01
CA LYS A 56 1.75 -11.42 27.36
C LYS A 56 2.81 -10.37 27.67
N HIS A 57 3.58 -9.96 26.67
CA HIS A 57 4.60 -8.91 26.82
C HIS A 57 4.01 -7.57 27.30
N ILE A 58 2.70 -7.33 27.10
CA ILE A 58 2.03 -6.09 27.48
C ILE A 58 1.95 -5.92 29.01
N TYR A 59 2.05 -7.01 29.80
CA TYR A 59 2.12 -6.92 31.27
C TYR A 59 3.37 -6.20 31.79
N SER A 60 4.33 -5.90 30.92
CA SER A 60 5.51 -5.10 31.27
C SER A 60 5.28 -3.58 31.23
N PHE A 61 4.14 -3.10 30.71
CA PHE A 61 3.84 -1.67 30.66
C PHE A 61 3.01 -1.23 31.88
N ASP A 62 3.44 -0.16 32.55
CA ASP A 62 2.71 0.36 33.73
C ASP A 62 1.63 1.39 33.37
N SER A 63 1.82 2.11 32.26
CA SER A 63 0.96 3.21 31.81
C SER A 63 -0.27 2.69 31.06
N THR A 64 -1.47 3.09 31.49
CA THR A 64 -2.72 2.75 30.80
C THR A 64 -2.71 3.15 29.33
N LYS A 65 -2.14 4.31 28.98
CA LYS A 65 -2.04 4.79 27.59
C LYS A 65 -1.18 3.83 26.76
N ASP A 66 -0.07 3.37 27.30
CA ASP A 66 0.86 2.49 26.59
C ASP A 66 0.33 1.06 26.49
N ILE A 67 -0.37 0.57 27.54
CA ILE A 67 -1.10 -0.70 27.49
C ILE A 67 -2.15 -0.69 26.37
N VAL A 68 -2.97 0.37 26.27
CA VAL A 68 -4.00 0.49 25.22
C VAL A 68 -3.37 0.48 23.83
N LYS A 69 -2.31 1.28 23.63
CA LYS A 69 -1.58 1.35 22.36
C LYS A 69 -0.96 0.00 21.98
N ALA A 70 -0.30 -0.66 22.94
CA ALA A 70 0.31 -1.96 22.72
C ALA A 70 -0.74 -3.03 22.39
N PHE A 71 -1.87 -3.04 23.11
CA PHE A 71 -2.96 -3.99 22.85
C PHE A 71 -3.60 -3.75 21.49
N GLU A 72 -3.88 -2.50 21.14
CA GLU A 72 -4.40 -2.13 19.83
C GLU A 72 -3.44 -2.62 18.72
N LYS A 73 -2.15 -2.28 18.82
CA LYS A 73 -1.13 -2.72 17.86
C LYS A 73 -1.08 -4.25 17.74
N SER A 74 -0.95 -4.98 18.85
CA SER A 74 -0.89 -6.44 18.83
C SER A 74 -2.16 -7.06 18.24
N TYR A 75 -3.34 -6.46 18.48
CA TYR A 75 -4.59 -6.91 17.87
C TYR A 75 -4.58 -6.73 16.35
N TYR A 76 -4.19 -5.54 15.87
CA TYR A 76 -4.09 -5.26 14.42
C TYR A 76 -3.09 -6.19 13.73
N ASP A 77 -1.89 -6.33 14.30
CA ASP A 77 -0.84 -7.19 13.75
C ASP A 77 -1.30 -8.64 13.69
N PHE A 78 -1.97 -9.13 14.73
CA PHE A 78 -2.47 -10.50 14.80
C PHE A 78 -3.59 -10.79 13.78
N VAL A 79 -4.54 -9.87 13.62
CA VAL A 79 -5.59 -9.97 12.59
C VAL A 79 -4.97 -9.98 11.19
N LYS A 80 -3.99 -9.10 10.96
CA LYS A 80 -3.24 -9.01 9.71
C LYS A 80 -2.48 -10.30 9.43
N GLU A 81 -1.73 -10.83 10.38
CA GLU A 81 -0.96 -12.07 10.24
C GLU A 81 -1.84 -13.28 9.88
N TYR A 82 -3.04 -13.40 10.46
CA TYR A 82 -3.95 -14.47 10.07
C TYR A 82 -4.51 -14.33 8.67
N TYR A 83 -4.84 -13.10 8.27
CA TYR A 83 -5.21 -12.86 6.89
C TYR A 83 -4.07 -13.27 5.94
N GLN A 84 -2.83 -12.90 6.30
CA GLN A 84 -1.65 -13.25 5.51
C GLN A 84 -1.43 -14.75 5.38
N LYS A 85 -1.67 -15.54 6.44
CA LYS A 85 -1.57 -17.01 6.44
C LYS A 85 -2.51 -17.70 5.42
N SER A 86 -3.52 -16.99 4.92
CA SER A 86 -4.44 -17.52 3.90
C SER A 86 -3.86 -17.51 2.48
N TYR A 87 -2.67 -16.95 2.29
CA TYR A 87 -2.01 -16.81 1.00
C TYR A 87 -0.61 -17.42 1.03
N ALA A 88 -0.26 -18.16 -0.02
CA ALA A 88 1.11 -18.59 -0.25
C ALA A 88 2.00 -17.39 -0.62
N TYR A 89 3.26 -17.46 -0.24
CA TYR A 89 4.31 -16.50 -0.60
C TYR A 89 5.68 -17.21 -0.57
N ASP A 90 6.70 -16.57 -1.13
CA ASP A 90 8.08 -17.04 -1.12
C ASP A 90 8.83 -16.41 0.08
N GLU A 91 9.24 -17.25 1.04
CA GLU A 91 9.98 -16.82 2.23
C GLU A 91 11.35 -16.22 1.88
N ALA A 92 12.01 -16.69 0.82
CA ALA A 92 13.30 -16.15 0.40
C ALA A 92 13.15 -14.74 -0.17
N LEU A 93 12.07 -14.49 -0.92
CA LEU A 93 11.75 -13.14 -1.40
C LEU A 93 11.46 -12.20 -0.23
N GLU A 94 10.64 -12.60 0.74
CA GLU A 94 10.34 -11.76 1.90
C GLU A 94 11.58 -11.47 2.77
N THR A 95 12.43 -12.49 2.97
CA THR A 95 13.72 -12.32 3.67
C THR A 95 14.61 -11.30 2.95
N PHE A 96 14.64 -11.33 1.62
CA PHE A 96 15.34 -10.33 0.83
C PHE A 96 14.73 -8.93 1.00
N LEU A 97 13.41 -8.80 0.98
CA LEU A 97 12.73 -7.51 1.15
C LEU A 97 12.94 -6.90 2.55
N ASP A 98 13.12 -7.75 3.58
CA ASP A 98 13.43 -7.33 4.96
C ASP A 98 14.92 -7.06 5.20
N SER A 99 15.80 -7.49 4.29
CA SER A 99 17.24 -7.32 4.46
C SER A 99 17.65 -5.84 4.48
N LYS A 100 18.40 -5.46 5.52
CA LYS A 100 19.08 -4.16 5.60
C LYS A 100 20.46 -4.29 5.00
N GLU A 101 20.64 -3.86 3.75
CA GLU A 101 21.97 -3.82 3.14
C GLU A 101 22.68 -2.54 3.59
N ILE A 102 23.87 -2.67 4.17
CA ILE A 102 24.65 -1.53 4.64
C ILE A 102 25.41 -0.94 3.45
N ASN A 103 25.19 0.34 3.15
CA ASN A 103 25.97 1.05 2.13
C ASN A 103 27.42 1.27 2.63
N PRO A 104 28.45 0.71 1.99
CA PRO A 104 29.83 0.82 2.46
C PRO A 104 30.45 2.22 2.29
N LYS A 105 29.84 3.14 1.52
CA LYS A 105 30.33 4.52 1.33
C LYS A 105 29.63 5.56 2.20
N THR A 106 28.38 5.32 2.56
CA THR A 106 27.59 6.26 3.37
C THR A 106 27.29 5.76 4.78
N HIS A 107 27.61 4.50 5.08
CA HIS A 107 27.25 3.80 6.33
C HIS A 107 25.75 3.90 6.68
N LYS A 108 24.89 4.10 5.66
CA LYS A 108 23.43 4.10 5.80
C LYS A 108 22.84 2.83 5.20
N ASP A 109 21.78 2.29 5.81
CA ASP A 109 21.02 1.18 5.23
C ASP A 109 20.47 1.61 3.85
N SER A 110 20.83 0.89 2.79
CA SER A 110 20.19 1.06 1.50
C SER A 110 18.84 0.37 1.53
N THR A 111 17.79 1.17 1.39
CA THR A 111 16.40 0.71 1.39
C THR A 111 15.84 0.53 -0.03
N GLN A 112 16.73 0.45 -1.03
CA GLN A 112 16.38 0.28 -2.45
C GLN A 112 16.46 -1.19 -2.83
N LYS A 113 15.35 -1.76 -3.32
CA LYS A 113 15.23 -3.17 -3.69
C LYS A 113 14.70 -3.29 -5.12
N ILE A 114 15.37 -4.10 -5.94
CA ILE A 114 14.92 -4.43 -7.30
C ILE A 114 14.75 -5.94 -7.44
N ILE A 115 13.59 -6.32 -7.94
CA ILE A 115 13.25 -7.69 -8.31
C ILE A 115 13.32 -7.79 -9.83
N TRP A 116 14.24 -8.61 -10.33
CA TRP A 116 14.41 -8.87 -11.75
C TRP A 116 13.54 -10.05 -12.18
N GLY A 117 12.48 -9.79 -12.93
CA GLY A 117 11.57 -10.84 -13.38
C GLY A 117 10.23 -10.32 -13.90
N ASP A 118 9.35 -11.26 -14.19
CA ASP A 118 7.97 -10.96 -14.55
C ASP A 118 7.20 -10.40 -13.34
N CYS A 119 6.46 -9.30 -13.54
CA CYS A 119 5.76 -8.62 -12.46
C CYS A 119 4.67 -9.47 -11.82
N LEU A 120 3.96 -10.28 -12.59
CA LEU A 120 2.90 -11.14 -12.06
C LEU A 120 3.50 -12.27 -11.21
N LYS A 121 4.60 -12.88 -11.64
CA LYS A 121 5.33 -13.88 -10.83
C LYS A 121 5.85 -13.27 -9.53
N ALA A 122 6.44 -12.08 -9.61
CA ALA A 122 6.95 -11.37 -8.42
C ALA A 122 5.84 -11.07 -7.43
N LEU A 123 4.76 -10.46 -7.90
CA LEU A 123 3.62 -10.13 -7.05
C LEU A 123 3.04 -11.38 -6.40
N LYS A 124 2.84 -12.49 -7.14
CA LYS A 124 2.36 -13.78 -6.59
C LYS A 124 3.27 -14.34 -5.50
N ALA A 125 4.58 -14.12 -5.60
CA ALA A 125 5.56 -14.56 -4.61
C ALA A 125 5.59 -13.66 -3.37
N MET A 126 5.10 -12.43 -3.43
CA MET A 126 5.08 -11.51 -2.28
C MET A 126 3.99 -11.86 -1.28
N LYS A 127 4.26 -11.60 0.00
CA LYS A 127 3.30 -11.73 1.10
C LYS A 127 2.11 -10.78 0.89
N SER A 128 0.89 -11.25 1.15
CA SER A 128 -0.30 -10.40 1.11
C SER A 128 -0.22 -9.32 2.18
N GLU A 129 -0.89 -8.17 1.97
CA GLU A 129 -0.87 -7.03 2.90
C GLU A 129 0.54 -6.78 3.46
N SER A 130 1.50 -6.53 2.59
CA SER A 130 2.90 -6.27 2.97
C SER A 130 3.41 -4.92 2.48
N ILE A 131 2.60 -4.19 1.71
CA ILE A 131 3.00 -2.94 1.05
C ILE A 131 2.18 -1.77 1.58
N GLY A 132 2.85 -0.71 2.03
CA GLY A 132 2.21 0.46 2.65
C GLY A 132 1.64 1.46 1.64
N ALA A 133 2.23 1.56 0.45
CA ALA A 133 1.71 2.34 -0.67
C ALA A 133 2.23 1.82 -2.01
N MET A 134 1.52 2.13 -3.10
CA MET A 134 1.96 1.83 -4.46
C MET A 134 1.96 3.06 -5.33
N VAL A 135 2.95 3.15 -6.21
CA VAL A 135 2.99 4.14 -7.29
C VAL A 135 3.59 3.52 -8.53
N THR A 136 2.95 3.73 -9.67
CA THR A 136 3.47 3.18 -10.93
C THR A 136 2.97 3.96 -12.14
N SER A 137 3.61 3.69 -13.27
CA SER A 137 3.11 3.99 -14.61
C SER A 137 3.28 2.72 -15.44
N PRO A 138 2.20 1.98 -15.75
CA PRO A 138 2.32 0.70 -16.44
C PRO A 138 2.83 0.87 -17.88
N PRO A 139 3.25 -0.22 -18.54
CA PRO A 139 3.32 -0.23 -20.00
C PRO A 139 1.95 0.09 -20.59
N TYR A 140 1.84 1.17 -21.36
CA TYR A 140 0.58 1.48 -22.06
C TYR A 140 0.43 0.57 -23.27
N TYR A 141 -0.81 0.19 -23.57
CA TYR A 141 -1.14 -0.70 -24.69
C TYR A 141 -0.39 -0.30 -25.96
N ASN A 142 0.53 -1.17 -26.41
CA ASN A 142 1.35 -1.08 -27.63
C ASN A 142 2.05 0.26 -27.91
N ALA A 143 2.08 1.18 -26.93
CA ALA A 143 2.67 2.51 -27.09
C ALA A 143 4.21 2.47 -27.21
N ARG A 144 4.83 1.34 -26.88
CA ARG A 144 6.28 1.13 -26.85
C ARG A 144 6.64 -0.29 -27.29
N GLU A 145 7.82 -0.44 -27.91
CA GLU A 145 8.29 -1.71 -28.49
C GLU A 145 8.53 -2.82 -27.46
N TYR A 146 8.77 -2.48 -26.18
CA TYR A 146 9.09 -3.45 -25.14
C TYR A 146 7.87 -4.21 -24.58
N ALA A 147 6.65 -3.78 -24.94
CA ALA A 147 5.41 -4.44 -24.55
C ALA A 147 4.44 -4.43 -25.75
N GLN A 148 4.19 -5.60 -26.32
CA GLN A 148 3.33 -5.78 -27.49
C GLN A 148 2.29 -6.86 -27.17
N TYR A 149 1.03 -6.51 -27.36
CA TYR A 149 -0.15 -7.32 -27.08
C TYR A 149 -0.96 -7.46 -28.37
N LYS A 150 -1.57 -8.63 -28.58
CA LYS A 150 -2.29 -8.93 -29.84
C LYS A 150 -3.49 -8.01 -30.06
N ASN A 151 -4.22 -7.71 -29.00
CA ASN A 151 -5.43 -6.87 -29.00
C ASN A 151 -5.60 -6.22 -27.62
N LEU A 152 -6.49 -5.22 -27.54
CA LEU A 152 -6.75 -4.50 -26.31
C LEU A 152 -7.28 -5.40 -25.19
N GLN A 153 -8.06 -6.43 -25.51
CA GLN A 153 -8.64 -7.33 -24.50
C GLN A 153 -7.56 -8.13 -23.77
N GLU A 154 -6.62 -8.75 -24.49
CA GLU A 154 -5.50 -9.48 -23.88
C GLU A 154 -4.65 -8.61 -22.96
N TYR A 155 -4.47 -7.33 -23.32
CA TYR A 155 -3.79 -6.37 -22.46
C TYR A 155 -4.57 -6.09 -21.17
N LEU A 156 -5.88 -5.83 -21.28
CA LEU A 156 -6.72 -5.56 -20.13
C LEU A 156 -6.85 -6.78 -19.21
N ASP A 157 -6.93 -7.99 -19.77
CA ASP A 157 -6.97 -9.25 -19.02
C ASP A 157 -5.67 -9.46 -18.23
N PHE A 158 -4.51 -9.27 -18.87
CA PHE A 158 -3.23 -9.33 -18.18
C PHE A 158 -3.12 -8.28 -17.05
N MET A 159 -3.53 -7.04 -17.34
CA MET A 159 -3.54 -5.99 -16.33
C MET A 159 -4.51 -6.31 -15.19
N GLU A 160 -5.63 -6.98 -15.44
CA GLU A 160 -6.55 -7.44 -14.39
C GLU A 160 -5.87 -8.40 -13.43
N GLU A 161 -5.12 -9.38 -13.96
CA GLU A 161 -4.37 -10.34 -13.13
C GLU A 161 -3.31 -9.64 -12.28
N VAL A 162 -2.57 -8.70 -12.86
CA VAL A 162 -1.60 -7.88 -12.13
C VAL A 162 -2.29 -7.07 -11.03
N LEU A 163 -3.42 -6.42 -11.33
CA LEU A 163 -4.15 -5.61 -10.37
C LEU A 163 -4.75 -6.45 -9.24
N LYS A 164 -5.20 -7.68 -9.49
CA LYS A 164 -5.63 -8.62 -8.44
C LYS A 164 -4.53 -8.91 -7.45
N GLU A 165 -3.31 -9.13 -7.94
CA GLU A 165 -2.16 -9.36 -7.08
C GLU A 165 -1.68 -8.08 -6.39
N CYS A 166 -1.74 -6.92 -7.05
CA CYS A 166 -1.51 -5.62 -6.41
C CYS A 166 -2.49 -5.39 -5.25
N TYR A 167 -3.78 -5.67 -5.47
CA TYR A 167 -4.80 -5.60 -4.42
C TYR A 167 -4.48 -6.55 -3.26
N ARG A 168 -4.00 -7.78 -3.53
CA ARG A 168 -3.63 -8.74 -2.50
C ARG A 168 -2.46 -8.25 -1.65
N VAL A 169 -1.39 -7.74 -2.26
CA VAL A 169 -0.14 -7.37 -1.56
C VAL A 169 -0.18 -5.98 -0.92
N LEU A 170 -1.02 -5.06 -1.40
CA LEU A 170 -1.24 -3.76 -0.75
C LEU A 170 -1.91 -3.96 0.62
N ASP A 171 -1.46 -3.26 1.66
CA ASP A 171 -2.11 -3.25 2.98
C ASP A 171 -3.56 -2.79 2.88
N ASN A 172 -4.43 -3.34 3.73
CA ASN A 172 -5.81 -2.87 3.81
C ASN A 172 -5.85 -1.38 4.20
N HIS A 173 -6.75 -0.60 3.60
CA HIS A 173 -6.90 0.85 3.80
C HIS A 173 -5.74 1.71 3.30
N ARG A 174 -4.91 1.18 2.40
CA ARG A 174 -3.84 1.92 1.73
C ARG A 174 -4.19 2.33 0.30
N VAL A 175 -3.31 3.13 -0.28
CA VAL A 175 -3.53 3.83 -1.54
C VAL A 175 -2.60 3.32 -2.63
N PHE A 176 -3.14 3.22 -3.84
CA PHE A 176 -2.40 3.01 -5.07
C PHE A 176 -2.57 4.24 -5.97
N VAL A 177 -1.46 4.92 -6.25
CA VAL A 177 -1.36 6.00 -7.24
C VAL A 177 -0.94 5.43 -8.59
N PHE A 178 -1.73 5.67 -9.63
CA PHE A 178 -1.56 5.05 -10.93
C PHE A 178 -1.53 6.10 -12.05
N ASN A 179 -0.36 6.29 -12.66
CA ASN A 179 -0.18 7.24 -13.75
C ASN A 179 -0.47 6.59 -15.11
N VAL A 180 -1.47 7.10 -15.83
CA VAL A 180 -1.83 6.59 -17.16
C VAL A 180 -2.23 7.71 -18.12
N GLY A 181 -1.70 7.67 -19.33
CA GLY A 181 -2.12 8.53 -20.43
C GLY A 181 -3.02 7.78 -21.41
N ASP A 182 -3.97 8.50 -22.00
CA ASP A 182 -4.65 8.01 -23.20
C ASP A 182 -3.65 7.81 -24.33
N VAL A 183 -3.94 6.87 -25.21
CA VAL A 183 -3.09 6.56 -26.37
C VAL A 183 -3.90 6.57 -27.65
N PHE A 184 -3.21 6.74 -28.78
CA PHE A 184 -3.80 6.54 -30.10
C PHE A 184 -3.23 5.27 -30.70
N ASP A 185 -4.07 4.25 -30.84
CA ASP A 185 -3.66 2.96 -31.40
C ASP A 185 -4.82 2.28 -32.14
N ASN A 186 -4.53 1.16 -32.79
CA ASN A 186 -5.54 0.22 -33.22
C ASN A 186 -5.76 -0.83 -32.13
N ASP A 187 -6.97 -0.86 -31.59
CA ASP A 187 -7.40 -1.80 -30.56
C ASP A 187 -7.51 -3.25 -31.05
N ASN A 188 -7.60 -3.46 -32.37
CA ASN A 188 -7.69 -4.78 -33.02
C ASN A 188 -8.73 -5.71 -32.36
N LEU A 189 -9.86 -5.16 -31.90
CA LEU A 189 -10.90 -5.94 -31.20
C LEU A 189 -11.61 -6.94 -32.13
N PHE A 190 -11.89 -6.54 -33.37
CA PHE A 190 -12.68 -7.32 -34.33
C PHE A 190 -11.98 -7.56 -35.67
N SER A 191 -11.14 -6.63 -36.12
CA SER A 191 -10.35 -6.76 -37.35
C SER A 191 -9.07 -5.94 -37.27
N THR A 192 -8.05 -6.37 -38.02
CA THR A 192 -6.80 -5.61 -38.18
C THR A 192 -7.03 -4.51 -39.22
N SER A 193 -6.97 -3.26 -38.78
CA SER A 193 -7.03 -2.10 -39.67
C SER A 193 -5.67 -1.42 -39.72
N THR A 194 -5.07 -1.33 -40.90
CA THR A 194 -3.82 -0.57 -41.08
C THR A 194 -4.06 0.93 -41.09
N TRP A 195 -5.32 1.37 -41.19
CA TRP A 195 -5.73 2.76 -41.38
C TRP A 195 -6.47 3.36 -40.18
N GLY A 196 -7.00 2.52 -39.28
CA GLY A 196 -7.76 2.95 -38.10
C GLY A 196 -6.87 3.17 -36.89
N LYS A 197 -6.59 4.43 -36.56
CA LYS A 197 -6.08 4.81 -35.23
C LYS A 197 -7.19 5.51 -34.47
N ARG A 198 -7.62 4.94 -33.34
CA ARG A 198 -8.59 5.58 -32.45
C ARG A 198 -7.92 6.01 -31.15
N ARG A 199 -8.50 7.02 -30.51
CA ARG A 199 -8.12 7.36 -29.14
C ARG A 199 -8.66 6.28 -28.22
N LEU A 200 -7.77 5.65 -27.46
CA LEU A 200 -8.10 4.68 -26.42
C LEU A 200 -8.09 5.42 -25.08
N PRO A 201 -9.25 5.56 -24.42
CA PRO A 201 -9.36 6.22 -23.13
C PRO A 201 -8.87 5.28 -22.01
N LEU A 202 -7.56 5.02 -21.97
CA LEU A 202 -6.96 4.06 -21.03
C LEU A 202 -7.29 4.44 -19.58
N GLY A 203 -7.35 5.73 -19.25
CA GLY A 203 -7.77 6.19 -17.91
C GLY A 203 -9.13 5.61 -17.51
N ALA A 204 -10.14 5.73 -18.39
CA ALA A 204 -11.48 5.20 -18.13
C ALA A 204 -11.49 3.66 -18.03
N TYR A 205 -10.71 2.97 -18.87
CA TYR A 205 -10.59 1.52 -18.83
C TYR A 205 -9.95 1.03 -17.52
N PHE A 206 -8.90 1.70 -17.05
CA PHE A 206 -8.27 1.37 -15.79
C PHE A 206 -9.17 1.68 -14.59
N ILE A 207 -9.88 2.81 -14.55
CA ILE A 207 -10.85 3.08 -13.47
C ILE A 207 -11.85 1.91 -13.34
N THR A 208 -12.42 1.48 -14.47
CA THR A 208 -13.35 0.34 -14.51
C THR A 208 -12.69 -0.95 -14.02
N LEU A 209 -11.45 -1.20 -14.43
CA LEU A 209 -10.71 -2.41 -14.08
C LEU A 209 -10.36 -2.47 -12.59
N PHE A 210 -9.91 -1.36 -12.01
CA PHE A 210 -9.61 -1.22 -10.59
C PHE A 210 -10.87 -1.46 -9.73
N GLU A 211 -12.00 -0.84 -10.10
CA GLU A 211 -13.30 -1.04 -9.43
C GLU A 211 -13.80 -2.49 -9.52
N LYS A 212 -13.56 -3.16 -10.66
CA LYS A 212 -13.87 -4.59 -10.85
C LYS A 212 -13.04 -5.48 -9.91
N VAL A 213 -11.75 -5.17 -9.72
CA VAL A 213 -10.86 -5.92 -8.83
C VAL A 213 -11.20 -5.69 -7.34
N GLY A 214 -11.80 -4.53 -7.01
CA GLY A 214 -12.26 -4.20 -5.66
C GLY A 214 -11.60 -2.97 -5.05
N PHE A 215 -10.73 -2.27 -5.78
CA PHE A 215 -10.32 -0.93 -5.39
C PHE A 215 -11.50 0.04 -5.47
N THR A 216 -11.40 1.15 -4.76
CA THR A 216 -12.34 2.29 -4.87
C THR A 216 -11.59 3.44 -5.52
N PHE A 217 -12.12 3.97 -6.62
CA PHE A 217 -11.66 5.20 -7.23
C PHE A 217 -11.96 6.37 -6.29
N VAL A 218 -10.95 7.21 -6.06
CA VAL A 218 -11.03 8.35 -5.14
C VAL A 218 -10.90 9.66 -5.88
N ASP A 219 -9.89 9.77 -6.74
CA ASP A 219 -9.56 11.04 -7.39
C ASP A 219 -8.79 10.86 -8.70
N ASP A 220 -8.81 11.89 -9.54
CA ASP A 220 -8.07 11.99 -10.80
C ASP A 220 -7.37 13.35 -10.87
N ILE A 221 -6.06 13.35 -10.62
CA ILE A 221 -5.23 14.54 -10.77
C ILE A 221 -4.68 14.56 -12.19
N ILE A 222 -5.01 15.60 -12.93
CA ILE A 222 -4.53 15.82 -14.29
C ILE A 222 -3.10 16.35 -14.25
N TRP A 223 -2.15 15.52 -14.68
CA TRP A 223 -0.79 15.95 -14.93
C TRP A 223 -0.72 16.68 -16.27
N ASP A 224 -0.63 18.01 -16.23
CA ASP A 224 -0.37 18.84 -17.41
C ASP A 224 1.14 18.80 -17.74
N LYS A 225 1.47 18.23 -18.90
CA LYS A 225 2.84 18.11 -19.43
C LYS A 225 3.33 19.41 -20.08
N GLY A 226 2.49 20.43 -20.17
CA GLY A 226 2.76 21.67 -20.88
C GLY A 226 2.66 21.49 -22.38
N GLN A 227 3.54 22.18 -23.12
CA GLN A 227 3.40 22.27 -24.58
C GLN A 227 3.63 20.94 -25.29
N VAL A 228 2.80 20.71 -26.31
CA VAL A 228 2.85 19.50 -27.12
C VAL A 228 4.13 19.45 -27.94
N GLN A 229 4.93 18.38 -27.77
CA GLN A 229 6.21 18.23 -28.44
C GLN A 229 6.11 17.68 -29.89
N SER A 230 4.91 17.59 -30.46
CA SER A 230 4.68 17.04 -31.81
C SER A 230 3.77 17.96 -32.63
N GLN A 231 4.06 18.09 -33.92
CA GLN A 231 3.20 18.76 -34.92
C GLN A 231 2.41 17.75 -35.78
N ARG A 232 2.63 16.44 -35.58
CA ARG A 232 1.90 15.38 -36.29
C ARG A 232 0.45 15.40 -35.83
N HIS A 233 -0.52 15.43 -36.74
CA HIS A 233 -1.99 15.60 -36.51
C HIS A 233 -2.54 17.03 -36.59
N LYS A 234 -1.72 18.05 -36.88
CA LYS A 234 -2.27 19.24 -37.54
C LYS A 234 -2.79 18.82 -38.92
N ASN A 235 -3.86 19.48 -39.39
CA ASN A 235 -4.43 19.27 -40.72
C ASN A 235 -3.49 19.75 -41.87
N GLY A 236 -2.18 19.79 -41.62
CA GLY A 236 -1.25 20.62 -42.38
C GLY A 236 -1.75 22.06 -42.43
N ASP A 237 -1.63 22.67 -43.61
CA ASP A 237 -2.08 24.03 -43.89
C ASP A 237 -3.56 24.13 -44.29
N LYS A 238 -4.38 23.08 -44.12
CA LYS A 238 -5.78 23.09 -44.58
C LYS A 238 -6.65 23.87 -43.58
N PRO A 239 -7.10 25.09 -43.90
CA PRO A 239 -7.82 25.97 -42.98
C PRO A 239 -9.34 25.72 -43.05
N TYR A 240 -9.76 24.46 -43.25
CA TYR A 240 -11.16 24.09 -43.45
C TYR A 240 -11.74 23.45 -42.18
N PRO A 241 -13.04 23.67 -41.89
CA PRO A 241 -13.70 23.10 -40.73
C PRO A 241 -13.79 21.57 -40.87
N TYR A 242 -13.03 20.86 -40.04
CA TYR A 242 -13.14 19.44 -39.79
C TYR A 242 -12.60 19.13 -38.39
N TYR A 243 -12.86 17.94 -37.84
CA TYR A 243 -12.40 17.59 -36.50
C TYR A 243 -10.86 17.57 -36.43
N GLN A 244 -10.28 18.50 -35.70
CA GLN A 244 -8.85 18.55 -35.40
C GLN A 244 -8.61 17.79 -34.11
N TYR A 245 -7.96 16.63 -34.20
CA TYR A 245 -7.71 15.80 -33.02
C TYR A 245 -6.82 16.56 -32.02
N PRO A 246 -7.31 16.85 -30.80
CA PRO A 246 -6.47 17.44 -29.78
C PRO A 246 -5.38 16.45 -29.42
N MET A 247 -4.19 16.98 -29.16
CA MET A 247 -3.05 16.16 -28.79
C MET A 247 -3.05 15.90 -27.29
N ASN A 248 -2.52 14.76 -26.87
CA ASN A 248 -2.41 14.43 -25.45
C ASN A 248 -1.34 15.30 -24.80
N CYS A 249 -1.78 16.38 -24.17
CA CYS A 249 -0.99 17.30 -23.36
C CYS A 249 -1.01 16.93 -21.88
N TYR A 250 -1.77 15.92 -21.49
CA TYR A 250 -1.89 15.50 -20.10
C TYR A 250 -1.84 13.98 -19.94
N GLU A 251 -1.66 13.54 -18.69
CA GLU A 251 -1.86 12.17 -18.22
C GLU A 251 -2.69 12.21 -16.92
N HIS A 252 -3.32 11.10 -16.59
CA HIS A 252 -4.09 10.93 -15.37
C HIS A 252 -3.22 10.37 -14.26
N ILE A 253 -3.20 11.03 -13.11
CA ILE A 253 -2.68 10.47 -11.85
C ILE A 253 -3.91 10.02 -11.06
N LEU A 254 -4.29 8.77 -11.27
CA LEU A 254 -5.47 8.18 -10.66
C LEU A 254 -5.15 7.72 -9.23
N ILE A 255 -6.05 7.99 -8.29
CA ILE A 255 -5.92 7.61 -6.89
C ILE A 255 -6.96 6.54 -6.56
N PHE A 256 -6.48 5.40 -6.07
CA PHE A 256 -7.32 4.27 -5.70
C PHE A 256 -7.07 3.86 -4.25
N HIS A 257 -8.14 3.57 -3.51
CA HIS A 257 -8.05 2.99 -2.18
C HIS A 257 -8.37 1.51 -2.18
N LYS A 258 -7.63 0.74 -1.37
CA LYS A 258 -8.00 -0.63 -1.02
C LYS A 258 -8.89 -0.63 0.23
N HIS A 259 -10.10 -1.14 0.08
CA HIS A 259 -10.97 -1.47 1.21
C HIS A 259 -11.48 -2.90 1.07
N ARG A 260 -10.77 -3.84 1.71
CA ARG A 260 -11.30 -5.18 1.88
C ARG A 260 -12.60 -5.10 2.68
N LEU A 261 -13.59 -5.89 2.29
CA LEU A 261 -14.76 -6.15 3.13
C LEU A 261 -14.28 -6.78 4.44
N ASP A 262 -14.13 -5.94 5.46
CA ASP A 262 -13.63 -6.34 6.77
C ASP A 262 -14.69 -6.07 7.83
N SER A 263 -15.33 -7.16 8.28
CA SER A 263 -16.30 -7.13 9.36
C SER A 263 -15.66 -7.31 10.74
N THR A 264 -14.33 -7.48 10.79
CA THR A 264 -13.57 -7.66 12.03
C THR A 264 -13.78 -6.46 12.94
N ARG A 265 -14.04 -6.78 14.19
CA ARG A 265 -14.27 -5.81 15.24
C ARG A 265 -12.93 -5.31 15.76
N TYR A 266 -12.71 -4.01 15.75
CA TYR A 266 -11.46 -3.43 16.23
C TYR A 266 -11.60 -2.83 17.63
N PRO A 267 -10.55 -2.89 18.47
CA PRO A 267 -10.57 -2.34 19.82
C PRO A 267 -10.71 -0.82 19.78
N CYS A 268 -11.35 -0.25 20.80
CA CYS A 268 -11.45 1.20 20.91
C CYS A 268 -10.06 1.84 21.10
N PRO A 269 -9.66 2.86 20.32
CA PRO A 269 -8.34 3.49 20.44
C PRO A 269 -8.15 4.28 21.75
N VAL A 270 -9.23 4.49 22.52
CA VAL A 270 -9.18 5.22 23.79
C VAL A 270 -9.03 4.27 24.96
N CYS A 271 -9.87 3.24 25.06
CA CYS A 271 -9.90 2.35 26.21
C CYS A 271 -9.39 0.92 25.93
N GLY A 272 -9.09 0.56 24.68
CA GLY A 272 -8.62 -0.77 24.26
C GLY A 272 -9.70 -1.85 24.19
N CYS A 273 -10.92 -1.60 24.71
CA CYS A 273 -11.96 -2.63 24.79
C CYS A 273 -12.66 -2.87 23.44
N LEU A 274 -13.07 -4.12 23.20
CA LEU A 274 -13.86 -4.55 22.04
C LEU A 274 -15.38 -4.39 22.22
N GLN A 275 -15.82 -3.81 23.34
CA GLN A 275 -17.23 -3.45 23.58
C GLN A 275 -17.62 -2.24 22.73
N VAL A 276 -17.83 -2.48 21.44
CA VAL A 276 -18.14 -1.49 20.41
C VAL A 276 -19.40 -1.89 19.66
N ASN A 277 -20.10 -0.98 19.00
CA ASN A 277 -21.17 -1.34 18.06
C ASN A 277 -20.77 -0.93 16.65
N GLY A 278 -20.99 -1.84 15.70
CA GLY A 278 -20.83 -1.53 14.28
C GLY A 278 -22.00 -0.65 13.87
N ASN A 279 -21.72 0.56 13.42
CA ASN A 279 -22.76 1.51 13.01
C ASN A 279 -23.08 1.33 11.52
N ALA A 280 -22.23 1.89 10.67
CA ALA A 280 -22.40 1.95 9.22
C ALA A 280 -21.05 1.82 8.50
N TYR A 281 -21.11 1.49 7.21
CA TYR A 281 -19.97 1.63 6.31
C TYR A 281 -19.84 3.09 5.93
N THR A 282 -18.72 3.73 6.28
CA THR A 282 -18.47 5.14 5.95
C THR A 282 -17.93 5.30 4.53
N GLU A 283 -17.19 4.31 4.07
CA GLU A 283 -16.67 4.17 2.72
C GLU A 283 -16.98 2.73 2.28
N ARG A 284 -17.01 2.44 0.97
CA ARG A 284 -17.23 1.07 0.47
C ARG A 284 -16.17 0.15 1.10
N GLY A 285 -16.60 -0.86 1.86
CA GLY A 285 -15.70 -1.79 2.54
C GLY A 285 -15.09 -1.31 3.88
N LEU A 286 -15.26 -0.05 4.28
CA LEU A 286 -14.76 0.46 5.58
C LEU A 286 -15.89 0.60 6.61
N LYS A 287 -15.92 -0.31 7.58
CA LYS A 287 -16.89 -0.28 8.68
C LYS A 287 -16.45 0.67 9.79
N SER A 288 -17.39 1.45 10.30
CA SER A 288 -17.19 2.29 11.50
C SER A 288 -17.75 1.63 12.77
N TRP A 289 -17.06 1.89 13.87
CA TRP A 289 -17.34 1.37 15.21
C TRP A 289 -17.56 2.52 16.18
N GLU A 290 -18.41 2.32 17.17
CA GLU A 290 -18.61 3.26 18.27
C GLU A 290 -18.42 2.56 19.61
N CYS A 291 -17.59 3.14 20.48
CA CYS A 291 -17.33 2.57 21.80
C CYS A 291 -18.58 2.61 22.69
N LYS A 292 -18.92 1.45 23.28
CA LYS A 292 -20.04 1.29 24.22
C LYS A 292 -19.58 1.01 25.66
N ASN A 293 -18.27 0.88 25.90
CA ASN A 293 -17.72 0.79 27.24
C ASN A 293 -17.97 2.09 28.03
N LEU A 294 -18.88 2.05 29.01
CA LEU A 294 -19.25 3.22 29.83
C LEU A 294 -18.05 3.79 30.61
N ASP A 295 -17.07 2.95 30.93
CA ASP A 295 -15.85 3.33 31.65
C ASP A 295 -14.72 3.83 30.70
N CYS A 296 -15.04 4.13 29.44
CA CYS A 296 -14.08 4.69 28.49
C CYS A 296 -13.63 6.09 28.94
N PHE A 297 -12.33 6.38 28.80
CA PHE A 297 -11.73 7.63 29.27
C PHE A 297 -12.24 8.87 28.53
N GLU A 298 -12.75 8.70 27.31
CA GLU A 298 -13.33 9.78 26.51
C GLU A 298 -14.78 9.43 26.13
N ARG A 299 -15.71 10.26 26.58
CA ARG A 299 -17.12 10.23 26.19
C ARG A 299 -17.62 11.66 25.99
N SER A 300 -18.56 11.82 25.07
CA SER A 300 -19.21 13.12 24.82
C SER A 300 -20.15 13.52 25.96
N ALA A 301 -20.58 14.79 25.98
CA ALA A 301 -21.55 15.31 26.93
C ALA A 301 -22.89 14.53 26.93
N ALA A 302 -23.30 14.00 25.77
CA ALA A 302 -24.47 13.12 25.64
C ALA A 302 -24.17 11.65 26.00
N ASN A 303 -23.07 11.38 26.71
CA ASN A 303 -22.59 10.06 27.07
C ASN A 303 -22.41 9.09 25.88
N ARG A 304 -22.06 9.62 24.70
CA ARG A 304 -21.79 8.82 23.50
C ARG A 304 -20.29 8.59 23.32
N GLY A 305 -19.89 7.36 23.00
CA GLY A 305 -18.48 6.99 22.83
C GLY A 305 -17.88 7.46 21.50
N LYS A 306 -16.55 7.45 21.42
CA LYS A 306 -15.79 7.80 20.21
C LYS A 306 -16.17 6.88 19.04
N ARG A 307 -16.36 7.47 17.85
CA ARG A 307 -16.48 6.74 16.58
C ARG A 307 -15.10 6.61 15.93
N PHE A 308 -14.80 5.43 15.41
CA PHE A 308 -13.52 5.12 14.77
C PHE A 308 -13.68 3.99 13.75
N SER A 309 -12.67 3.76 12.92
CA SER A 309 -12.57 2.62 12.00
C SER A 309 -11.14 2.12 11.96
N ALA A 310 -10.87 1.06 11.21
CA ALA A 310 -9.50 0.58 11.03
C ALA A 310 -8.55 1.63 10.41
N LYS A 311 -9.08 2.57 9.61
CA LYS A 311 -8.34 3.74 9.11
C LYS A 311 -7.90 4.69 10.24
N THR A 312 -8.66 4.76 11.33
CA THR A 312 -8.34 5.58 12.50
C THR A 312 -7.05 5.13 13.17
N TYR A 313 -6.79 3.82 13.21
CA TYR A 313 -5.54 3.28 13.76
C TYR A 313 -4.33 3.85 13.03
N PHE A 314 -4.29 3.79 11.69
CA PHE A 314 -3.18 4.34 10.93
C PHE A 314 -3.04 5.86 11.13
N THR A 315 -4.15 6.60 10.97
CA THR A 315 -4.12 8.07 10.97
C THR A 315 -3.87 8.71 12.34
N GLN A 316 -4.24 8.07 13.45
CA GLN A 316 -4.12 8.63 14.80
C GLN A 316 -3.00 8.01 15.64
N ASN A 317 -2.30 6.99 15.14
CA ASN A 317 -1.22 6.35 15.88
C ASN A 317 0.05 7.22 15.82
N GLU A 318 0.40 7.79 16.97
CA GLU A 318 1.58 8.65 17.18
C GLU A 318 2.90 7.98 16.70
N GLY A 319 2.99 6.65 16.74
CA GLY A 319 4.18 5.91 16.30
C GLY A 319 4.40 5.97 14.78
N PHE A 320 3.32 5.90 13.98
CA PHE A 320 3.39 6.08 12.53
C PHE A 320 3.61 7.54 12.14
N ASN A 321 2.95 8.45 12.86
CA ASN A 321 2.93 9.87 12.53
C ASN A 321 4.27 10.57 12.84
N LYS A 322 4.97 10.17 13.91
CA LYS A 322 6.21 10.82 14.34
C LYS A 322 7.30 10.68 13.27
N GLY A 323 7.73 11.80 12.71
CA GLY A 323 8.72 11.85 11.65
C GLY A 323 8.14 11.67 10.24
N SER A 324 6.84 11.44 10.10
CA SER A 324 6.14 11.33 8.80
C SER A 324 5.34 12.61 8.47
N GLU A 325 5.63 13.73 9.13
CA GLU A 325 4.94 14.99 8.93
C GLU A 325 5.16 15.53 7.51
N ILE A 326 4.09 16.02 6.89
CA ILE A 326 4.10 16.60 5.54
C ILE A 326 4.03 18.11 5.67
N GLU A 327 4.93 18.81 4.98
CA GLU A 327 4.93 20.27 4.91
C GLU A 327 3.61 20.79 4.33
N LYS A 328 3.05 21.83 4.96
CA LYS A 328 1.76 22.40 4.53
C LYS A 328 1.80 22.86 3.09
N ASP A 329 2.89 23.48 2.65
CA ASP A 329 3.04 23.97 1.28
C ASP A 329 3.03 22.82 0.26
N PHE A 330 3.60 21.68 0.61
CA PHE A 330 3.51 20.47 -0.21
C PHE A 330 2.05 20.01 -0.33
N ILE A 331 1.31 19.96 0.79
CA ILE A 331 -0.12 19.61 0.77
C ILE A 331 -0.90 20.58 -0.12
N TYR A 332 -0.72 21.89 0.06
CA TYR A 332 -1.40 22.92 -0.74
C TYR A 332 -1.06 22.82 -2.23
N ALA A 333 0.19 22.48 -2.57
CA ALA A 333 0.63 22.32 -3.95
C ALA A 333 -0.07 21.16 -4.67
N TRP A 334 -0.61 20.19 -3.94
CA TRP A 334 -1.33 19.02 -4.46
C TRP A 334 -2.85 19.07 -4.23
N ARG A 335 -3.39 20.21 -3.74
CA ARG A 335 -4.85 20.43 -3.62
C ARG A 335 -5.54 20.81 -4.94
N ARG A 336 -4.77 21.01 -6.01
CA ARG A 336 -5.32 21.37 -7.33
C ARG A 336 -5.45 20.10 -8.15
N ASP A 337 -6.62 19.92 -8.74
CA ASP A 337 -6.95 18.78 -9.61
C ASP A 337 -6.14 18.80 -10.92
N ILE A 338 -5.49 19.93 -11.24
CA ILE A 338 -4.56 20.05 -12.37
C ILE A 338 -3.19 20.46 -11.84
N LYS A 339 -2.18 19.66 -12.20
CA LYS A 339 -0.79 19.85 -11.79
C LYS A 339 0.12 19.94 -13.01
N ALA A 340 0.66 21.12 -13.25
CA ALA A 340 1.70 21.31 -14.27
C ALA A 340 3.04 20.76 -13.77
N ILE A 341 3.58 19.74 -14.46
CA ILE A 341 4.89 19.16 -14.17
C ILE A 341 5.61 18.94 -15.50
N ASN A 342 6.85 19.40 -15.59
CA ASN A 342 7.62 19.21 -16.82
C ASN A 342 7.99 17.72 -17.00
N PRO A 343 7.84 17.15 -18.21
CA PRO A 343 8.30 15.79 -18.50
C PRO A 343 9.81 15.61 -18.30
N VAL A 344 10.22 14.38 -18.00
CA VAL A 344 11.63 14.04 -17.84
C VAL A 344 12.38 14.17 -19.18
N ILE A 345 13.43 14.99 -19.18
CA ILE A 345 14.32 15.17 -20.34
C ILE A 345 15.23 13.95 -20.44
N LYS A 346 14.98 13.10 -21.43
CA LYS A 346 15.71 11.83 -21.65
C LYS A 346 16.65 11.83 -22.85
N ILE A 347 16.52 12.82 -23.74
CA ILE A 347 17.32 12.94 -24.96
C ILE A 347 18.30 14.09 -24.76
N ASN A 348 19.59 13.83 -24.92
CA ASN A 348 20.61 14.89 -24.88
C ASN A 348 20.63 15.67 -26.20
N ALA A 349 21.41 16.75 -26.26
CA ALA A 349 21.59 17.56 -27.47
C ALA A 349 22.11 16.76 -28.70
N LYS A 350 22.63 15.54 -28.49
CA LYS A 350 23.12 14.62 -29.54
C LYS A 350 22.08 13.57 -29.96
N GLY A 351 20.84 13.65 -29.48
CA GLY A 351 19.78 12.70 -29.83
C GLY A 351 19.84 11.35 -29.10
N GLN A 352 20.75 11.19 -28.13
CA GLN A 352 20.95 9.92 -27.42
C GLN A 352 20.08 9.85 -26.15
N ASN A 353 19.49 8.68 -25.90
CA ASN A 353 18.75 8.43 -24.67
C ASN A 353 19.73 8.19 -23.51
N ILE A 354 19.91 9.20 -22.65
CA ILE A 354 20.86 9.17 -21.54
C ILE A 354 20.44 8.22 -20.40
N LEU A 355 19.15 7.88 -20.32
CA LEU A 355 18.59 7.02 -19.27
C LEU A 355 18.39 5.59 -19.75
N GLY A 356 18.47 5.33 -21.05
CA GLY A 356 18.16 4.04 -21.68
C GLY A 356 16.70 3.58 -21.55
N HIS A 357 15.90 4.22 -20.70
CA HIS A 357 14.46 4.01 -20.57
C HIS A 357 13.67 5.01 -21.39
N THR A 358 12.61 4.54 -22.03
CA THR A 358 11.90 5.32 -23.05
C THR A 358 10.79 6.19 -22.48
N ALA A 359 10.35 5.97 -21.23
CA ALA A 359 9.23 6.73 -20.65
C ALA A 359 9.26 6.81 -19.09
N PRO A 360 10.29 7.39 -18.46
CA PRO A 360 10.23 7.66 -17.02
C PRO A 360 9.23 8.79 -16.72
N PHE A 361 8.41 8.64 -15.69
CA PHE A 361 7.58 9.72 -15.17
C PHE A 361 8.37 10.66 -14.24
N PRO A 362 7.93 11.92 -14.06
CA PRO A 362 8.58 12.89 -13.19
C PRO A 362 8.62 12.42 -11.73
N LYS A 363 9.68 12.80 -10.99
CA LYS A 363 9.87 12.41 -9.58
C LYS A 363 8.81 12.96 -8.63
N GLU A 364 8.09 13.99 -9.05
CA GLU A 364 7.04 14.67 -8.31
C GLU A 364 5.84 13.74 -8.05
N ILE A 365 5.50 12.86 -9.01
CA ILE A 365 4.41 11.88 -8.87
C ILE A 365 4.70 10.83 -7.79
N PRO A 366 5.85 10.12 -7.77
CA PRO A 366 6.18 9.21 -6.69
C PRO A 366 6.46 9.96 -5.38
N GLU A 367 6.97 11.18 -5.41
CA GLU A 367 7.14 11.99 -4.20
C GLU A 367 5.78 12.30 -3.54
N PHE A 368 4.77 12.65 -4.34
CA PHE A 368 3.38 12.78 -3.89
C PHE A 368 2.85 11.49 -3.28
N ALA A 369 2.95 10.38 -4.01
CA ALA A 369 2.43 9.11 -3.54
C ALA A 369 3.08 8.66 -2.23
N VAL A 370 4.42 8.75 -2.14
CA VAL A 370 5.20 8.34 -0.96
C VAL A 370 4.89 9.24 0.23
N LYS A 371 4.91 10.57 0.07
CA LYS A 371 4.68 11.50 1.18
C LYS A 371 3.24 11.43 1.70
N MET A 372 2.26 11.38 0.80
CA MET A 372 0.84 11.46 1.18
C MET A 372 0.27 10.15 1.73
N PHE A 373 0.79 9.00 1.28
CA PHE A 373 0.10 7.71 1.47
C PHE A 373 0.93 6.62 2.15
N SER A 374 2.16 6.92 2.58
CA SER A 374 3.00 5.98 3.34
C SER A 374 3.63 6.64 4.57
N TYR A 375 4.00 5.84 5.55
CA TYR A 375 4.80 6.26 6.70
C TYR A 375 6.28 5.90 6.52
N LYS A 376 7.17 6.58 7.25
CA LYS A 376 8.61 6.23 7.23
C LYS A 376 8.82 4.77 7.63
N GLY A 377 9.77 4.12 6.95
CA GLY A 377 10.08 2.70 7.14
C GLY A 377 9.14 1.73 6.41
N GLU A 378 8.01 2.19 5.87
CA GLU A 378 7.11 1.32 5.10
C GLU A 378 7.66 0.97 3.72
N ARG A 379 7.17 -0.15 3.18
CA ARG A 379 7.47 -0.60 1.82
C ARG A 379 6.59 0.14 0.81
N VAL A 380 7.20 0.70 -0.23
CA VAL A 380 6.53 1.32 -1.38
C VAL A 380 6.88 0.53 -2.64
N LEU A 381 5.86 0.03 -3.33
CA LEU A 381 6.04 -0.83 -4.50
C LEU A 381 5.73 -0.09 -5.80
N ASP A 382 6.60 -0.31 -6.78
CA ASP A 382 6.37 -0.05 -8.19
C ASP A 382 6.45 -1.37 -8.99
N PRO A 383 5.32 -1.95 -9.43
CA PRO A 383 5.30 -3.20 -10.19
C PRO A 383 5.87 -3.07 -11.61
N PHE A 384 6.14 -1.85 -12.10
CA PHE A 384 6.67 -1.56 -13.43
C PHE A 384 7.79 -0.51 -13.33
N ALA A 385 8.85 -0.86 -12.61
CA ALA A 385 9.82 0.12 -12.10
C ALA A 385 10.63 0.85 -13.18
N GLY A 386 10.87 0.25 -14.35
CA GLY A 386 11.71 0.84 -15.39
C GLY A 386 13.12 1.13 -14.85
N ILE A 387 13.50 2.41 -14.78
CA ILE A 387 14.78 2.85 -14.19
C ILE A 387 14.78 2.95 -12.66
N GLY A 388 13.61 2.82 -12.02
CA GLY A 388 13.47 2.85 -10.56
C GLY A 388 13.25 4.24 -9.97
N THR A 389 12.63 5.19 -10.68
CA THR A 389 12.30 6.53 -10.14
C THR A 389 11.57 6.43 -8.80
N SER A 390 10.52 5.60 -8.73
CA SER A 390 9.74 5.37 -7.50
C SER A 390 10.59 4.79 -6.36
N VAL A 391 11.47 3.84 -6.69
CA VAL A 391 12.37 3.16 -5.74
C VAL A 391 13.32 4.17 -5.09
N LYS A 392 13.93 5.00 -5.93
CA LYS A 392 14.86 6.06 -5.48
C LYS A 392 14.15 7.06 -4.56
N VAL A 393 13.01 7.59 -5.01
CA VAL A 393 12.26 8.61 -4.26
C VAL A 393 11.76 8.04 -2.93
N ALA A 394 11.25 6.81 -2.92
CA ALA A 394 10.85 6.14 -1.67
C ALA A 394 12.03 6.03 -0.69
N SER A 395 13.19 5.59 -1.15
CA SER A 395 14.40 5.48 -0.34
C SER A 395 14.89 6.83 0.20
N GLU A 396 14.97 7.86 -0.65
CA GLU A 396 15.36 9.22 -0.25
C GLU A 396 14.42 9.82 0.80
N LEU A 397 13.15 9.43 0.80
CA LEU A 397 12.15 9.84 1.78
C LEU A 397 12.09 8.93 3.02
N GLY A 398 13.02 7.99 3.16
CA GLY A 398 13.14 7.10 4.32
C GLY A 398 12.12 5.95 4.35
N ARG A 399 11.66 5.50 3.18
CA ARG A 399 10.86 4.28 2.99
C ARG A 399 11.72 3.18 2.35
N ILE A 400 11.18 1.97 2.27
CA ILE A 400 11.76 0.87 1.49
C ILE A 400 11.17 0.92 0.08
N GLY A 401 11.97 1.31 -0.90
CA GLY A 401 11.55 1.33 -2.29
C GLY A 401 11.73 -0.03 -2.93
N ILE A 402 10.66 -0.61 -3.48
CA ILE A 402 10.66 -1.91 -4.16
C ILE A 402 10.23 -1.70 -5.60
N GLY A 403 11.04 -2.15 -6.55
CA GLY A 403 10.74 -2.09 -7.97
C GLY A 403 10.80 -3.46 -8.62
N ILE A 404 9.85 -3.76 -9.50
CA ILE A 404 9.91 -4.97 -10.34
C ILE A 404 10.22 -4.56 -11.79
N GLU A 405 11.23 -5.17 -12.39
CA GLU A 405 11.62 -4.93 -13.78
C GLU A 405 11.97 -6.24 -14.50
N ARG A 406 11.42 -6.40 -15.70
CA ARG A 406 11.57 -7.62 -16.51
C ARG A 406 12.77 -7.53 -17.44
N ASP A 407 13.01 -6.37 -18.05
CA ASP A 407 14.06 -6.18 -19.05
C ASP A 407 15.43 -6.03 -18.41
N LYS A 408 16.16 -7.15 -18.38
CA LYS A 408 17.53 -7.22 -17.86
C LYS A 408 18.52 -6.33 -18.65
N LYS A 409 18.17 -5.84 -19.84
CA LYS A 409 19.01 -4.87 -20.58
C LYS A 409 19.07 -3.51 -19.89
N LEU A 410 18.05 -3.15 -19.11
CA LEU A 410 18.02 -1.90 -18.34
C LEU A 410 18.91 -1.94 -17.09
N LYS A 411 19.43 -3.11 -16.72
CA LYS A 411 20.19 -3.33 -15.49
C LYS A 411 21.30 -2.33 -15.24
N GLU A 412 22.13 -2.07 -16.24
CA GLU A 412 23.23 -1.10 -16.12
C GLU A 412 22.72 0.33 -15.92
N ASN A 413 21.62 0.70 -16.59
CA ASN A 413 21.02 2.02 -16.45
C ASN A 413 20.34 2.20 -15.09
N VAL A 414 19.66 1.16 -14.60
CA VAL A 414 19.07 1.10 -13.25
C VAL A 414 20.17 1.31 -12.20
N TYR A 415 21.28 0.58 -12.29
CA TYR A 415 22.41 0.74 -11.37
C TYR A 415 23.01 2.15 -11.42
N ARG A 416 23.18 2.71 -12.62
CA ARG A 416 23.68 4.07 -12.76
C ARG A 416 22.74 5.10 -12.14
N PHE A 417 21.42 4.91 -12.28
CA PHE A 417 20.41 5.86 -11.81
C PHE A 417 20.17 5.79 -10.29
N LEU A 418 20.11 4.58 -9.75
CA LEU A 418 19.84 4.30 -8.33
C LEU A 418 21.09 4.49 -7.44
N GLY A 419 22.28 4.30 -8.00
CA GLY A 419 23.55 4.29 -7.28
C GLY A 419 24.20 2.91 -7.35
N SER A 420 25.55 2.87 -7.36
CA SER A 420 26.38 1.71 -7.72
C SER A 420 25.91 0.33 -7.22
N LYS A 421 26.20 -0.72 -8.00
CA LYS A 421 25.89 -2.15 -7.80
C LYS A 421 26.09 -2.71 -6.38
N GLU A 422 26.99 -2.12 -5.59
CA GLU A 422 27.28 -2.49 -4.19
C GLU A 422 26.20 -2.02 -3.19
N ASN A 423 25.23 -1.19 -3.63
CA ASN A 423 24.24 -0.53 -2.78
C ASN A 423 22.79 -0.93 -3.09
N LEU A 424 22.57 -1.89 -3.99
CA LEU A 424 21.23 -2.26 -4.45
C LEU A 424 20.95 -3.72 -4.16
N GLY A 425 19.90 -3.98 -3.39
CA GLY A 425 19.43 -5.34 -3.23
C GLY A 425 18.84 -5.83 -4.53
N GLU A 426 19.36 -6.95 -5.04
CA GLU A 426 18.78 -7.65 -6.19
C GLU A 426 18.21 -9.01 -5.81
N TYR A 427 17.00 -9.28 -6.27
CA TYR A 427 16.41 -10.61 -6.26
C TYR A 427 16.10 -11.03 -7.70
N LYS A 428 16.30 -12.30 -8.02
CA LYS A 428 16.02 -12.86 -9.34
C LYS A 428 14.99 -13.95 -9.19
N LEU A 429 13.88 -13.79 -9.91
CA LEU A 429 12.82 -14.79 -10.02
C LEU A 429 13.03 -15.73 -11.21
#